data_AF-A0A1G0H5T8-F1
#
_entry.id   AF-A0A1G0H5T8-F1
#
_cell.length_a   1.000
_cell.length_b   1.000
_cell.length_c   1.000
_cell.angle_alpha   90.00
_cell.angle_beta   90.00
_cell.angle_gamma   90.00
#
_symmetry.space_group_name_H-M   'P 1'
#
loop_
_entity.id
_entity.type
_entity.pdbx_description
1 polymer ?
#
loop_
_entity_poly.entity_id
_entity_poly.type
_entity_poly.pdbx_seq_one_letter_code
_entity_poly.pdbx_strand_id
1 'polypeptide(L)'
;MMKKSLLGATFLLAANLAWADAVITLPTQGFVDPCQSAQGAWSGRGRVTTEIMGMPIDCVYHGEAQVPYIAESGELSMDIQMTKESGFCPEGKSFSVHGTCRNGKLHLEVEDANINGTVSADGRSADLSGTVGVDVLGQYVIANIESMHLRKK
;
A
#
# COMPACT_ATOMS: atom_id res chain seq x y z
N MET A 1 47.06 33.19 22.24
CA MET A 1 46.62 32.44 23.43
C MET A 1 45.11 32.50 23.53
N MET A 2 44.42 31.34 23.51
CA MET A 2 43.05 31.04 24.00
C MET A 2 41.86 31.92 23.48
N LYS A 3 40.80 31.41 22.84
CA LYS A 3 39.87 30.34 23.26
C LYS A 3 39.06 29.76 22.08
N LYS A 4 38.60 28.52 22.28
CA LYS A 4 37.79 27.62 21.44
C LYS A 4 36.39 28.17 21.08
N SER A 5 35.84 27.79 19.93
CA SER A 5 34.47 27.26 19.84
C SER A 5 34.28 26.39 18.59
N LEU A 6 33.90 25.13 18.80
CA LEU A 6 33.17 24.29 17.83
C LEU A 6 31.72 24.80 17.71
N LEU A 7 31.08 24.58 16.57
CA LEU A 7 29.64 24.29 16.31
C LEU A 7 29.45 24.51 14.78
N GLY A 8 29.14 23.49 13.97
CA GLY A 8 27.83 22.83 13.91
C GLY A 8 26.89 23.75 13.10
N ALA A 9 26.18 23.34 12.04
CA ALA A 9 25.61 22.05 11.75
C ALA A 9 25.31 21.90 10.26
N THR A 10 25.44 20.67 9.79
CA THR A 10 24.74 20.08 8.64
C THR A 10 23.22 20.30 8.77
N PHE A 11 22.57 20.75 7.70
CA PHE A 11 21.14 20.53 7.47
C PHE A 11 20.99 20.26 5.96
N LEU A 12 21.26 19.03 5.51
CA LEU A 12 20.33 17.89 5.38
C LEU A 12 19.06 18.24 4.61
N LEU A 13 19.16 17.98 3.30
CA LEU A 13 18.20 17.24 2.47
C LEU A 13 16.72 17.51 2.77
N ALA A 14 16.09 18.30 1.91
CA ALA A 14 14.67 18.19 1.65
C ALA A 14 14.42 16.77 1.11
N ALA A 15 14.04 15.84 1.99
CA ALA A 15 13.36 14.64 1.59
C ALA A 15 11.98 15.07 1.11
N ASN A 16 11.86 15.38 -0.19
CA ASN A 16 10.57 15.28 -0.85
C ASN A 16 10.11 13.84 -0.57
N LEU A 17 9.02 13.68 0.16
CA LEU A 17 8.34 12.39 0.26
C LEU A 17 7.95 12.04 -1.18
N ALA A 18 8.82 11.27 -1.82
CA ALA A 18 8.61 10.70 -3.13
C ALA A 18 7.35 9.83 -3.07
N TRP A 19 6.68 9.71 -4.21
CA TRP A 19 5.54 8.81 -4.41
C TRP A 19 5.74 7.50 -3.65
N ALA A 20 4.70 7.09 -2.94
CA ALA A 20 4.74 5.89 -2.12
C ALA A 20 4.25 4.70 -2.95
N ASP A 21 4.87 3.54 -2.76
CA ASP A 21 4.66 2.36 -3.60
C ASP A 21 3.96 1.25 -2.81
N ALA A 22 3.10 0.50 -3.49
CA ALA A 22 2.71 -0.84 -3.06
C ALA A 22 3.54 -1.88 -3.84
N VAL A 23 4.35 -2.67 -3.13
CA VAL A 23 5.18 -3.72 -3.73
C VAL A 23 4.70 -5.09 -3.28
N ILE A 24 4.18 -5.86 -4.23
CA ILE A 24 3.59 -7.17 -3.99
C ILE A 24 4.44 -8.22 -4.70
N THR A 25 4.97 -9.17 -3.92
CA THR A 25 5.75 -10.29 -4.45
C THR A 25 4.82 -11.41 -4.89
N LEU A 26 4.99 -11.87 -6.12
CA LEU A 26 4.19 -12.93 -6.74
C LEU A 26 4.97 -14.25 -6.73
N PRO A 27 4.30 -15.39 -6.49
CA PRO A 27 4.95 -16.69 -6.50
C PRO A 27 5.40 -17.07 -7.91
N THR A 28 6.60 -17.63 -8.02
CA THR A 28 7.04 -18.28 -9.26
C THR A 28 6.42 -19.67 -9.36
N GLN A 29 5.46 -19.87 -10.27
CA GLN A 29 4.85 -21.18 -10.54
C GLN A 29 5.30 -21.73 -11.90
N GLY A 30 6.39 -22.50 -11.90
CA GLY A 30 6.85 -23.23 -13.10
C GLY A 30 7.13 -22.29 -14.28
N PHE A 31 6.52 -22.56 -15.43
CA PHE A 31 6.70 -21.80 -16.68
C PHE A 31 5.71 -20.64 -16.87
N VAL A 32 4.80 -20.40 -15.91
CA VAL A 32 3.82 -19.32 -16.01
C VAL A 32 4.48 -18.03 -15.55
N ASP A 33 4.34 -16.97 -16.34
CA ASP A 33 4.74 -15.63 -15.93
C ASP A 33 4.05 -15.27 -14.60
N PRO A 34 4.81 -15.04 -13.51
CA PRO A 34 4.24 -14.75 -12.20
C PRO A 34 3.29 -13.55 -12.23
N CYS A 35 3.46 -12.60 -13.15
CA CYS A 35 2.57 -11.45 -13.30
C CYS A 35 1.15 -11.85 -13.68
N GLN A 36 1.00 -12.89 -14.48
CA GLN A 36 -0.31 -13.40 -14.88
C GLN A 36 -1.05 -14.05 -13.70
N SER A 37 -0.35 -14.49 -12.64
CA SER A 37 -0.98 -15.06 -11.45
C SER A 37 -1.80 -14.03 -10.66
N ALA A 38 -1.46 -12.75 -10.76
CA ALA A 38 -2.18 -11.66 -10.11
C ALA A 38 -3.52 -11.32 -10.80
N GLN A 39 -3.74 -11.72 -12.06
CA GLN A 39 -4.94 -11.33 -12.82
C GLN A 39 -6.22 -11.92 -12.26
N GLY A 40 -7.30 -11.13 -12.22
CA GLY A 40 -8.60 -11.58 -11.74
C GLY A 40 -9.19 -10.64 -10.69
N ALA A 41 -10.36 -11.02 -10.20
CA ALA A 41 -11.06 -10.29 -9.15
C ALA A 41 -10.44 -10.62 -7.79
N TRP A 42 -10.15 -9.58 -7.01
CA TRP A 42 -9.65 -9.68 -5.65
C TRP A 42 -10.59 -8.95 -4.70
N SER A 43 -10.74 -9.49 -3.50
CA SER A 43 -11.41 -8.79 -2.41
C SER A 43 -10.81 -9.16 -1.08
N GLY A 44 -10.85 -8.25 -0.12
CA GLY A 44 -10.32 -8.52 1.19
C GLY A 44 -10.59 -7.44 2.20
N ARG A 45 -10.24 -7.73 3.45
CA ARG A 45 -10.40 -6.79 4.55
C ARG A 45 -9.04 -6.36 5.10
N GLY A 46 -8.94 -5.08 5.41
CA GLY A 46 -7.78 -4.46 6.01
C GLY A 46 -8.13 -3.74 7.31
N ARG A 47 -7.21 -3.79 8.27
CA ARG A 47 -7.31 -3.05 9.53
C ARG A 47 -6.25 -1.95 9.55
N VAL A 48 -6.70 -0.73 9.79
CA VAL A 48 -5.88 0.48 9.82
C VAL A 48 -5.91 1.07 11.22
N THR A 49 -4.75 1.27 11.84
CA THR A 49 -4.61 1.78 13.21
C THR A 49 -3.78 3.06 13.22
N THR A 50 -4.19 4.03 14.03
CA THR A 50 -3.40 5.26 14.27
C THR A 50 -3.68 5.79 15.67
N GLU A 51 -2.91 6.77 16.11
CA GLU A 51 -3.14 7.47 17.38
C GLU A 51 -3.29 8.97 17.11
N ILE A 52 -4.41 9.54 17.56
CA ILE A 52 -4.71 10.97 17.38
C ILE A 52 -4.99 11.56 18.74
N MET A 53 -4.17 12.53 19.15
CA MET A 53 -4.28 13.22 20.43
C MET A 53 -4.34 12.24 21.63
N GLY A 54 -3.56 11.15 21.58
CA GLY A 54 -3.54 10.12 22.62
C GLY A 54 -4.72 9.14 22.59
N MET A 55 -5.61 9.22 21.60
CA MET A 55 -6.70 8.27 21.41
C MET A 55 -6.37 7.28 20.28
N PRO A 56 -6.40 5.97 20.54
CA PRO A 56 -6.22 4.98 19.49
C PRO A 56 -7.45 4.98 18.58
N ILE A 57 -7.21 5.04 17.28
CA ILE A 57 -8.21 4.89 16.24
C ILE A 57 -7.94 3.58 15.53
N ASP A 58 -9.01 2.82 15.32
CA ASP A 58 -8.99 1.52 14.69
C ASP A 58 -10.14 1.45 13.70
N CYS A 59 -9.80 1.18 12.44
CA CYS A 59 -10.72 1.23 11.32
C CYS A 59 -10.58 -0.01 10.47
N VAL A 60 -11.72 -0.54 10.03
CA VAL A 60 -11.78 -1.70 9.17
C VAL A 60 -12.32 -1.28 7.82
N TYR A 61 -11.63 -1.67 6.76
CA TYR A 61 -12.01 -1.44 5.38
C TYR A 61 -12.14 -2.77 4.65
N HIS A 62 -13.11 -2.83 3.75
CA HIS A 62 -13.22 -3.87 2.73
C HIS A 62 -12.84 -3.28 1.38
N GLY A 63 -11.91 -3.93 0.68
CA GLY A 63 -11.44 -3.53 -0.63
C GLY A 63 -11.80 -4.57 -1.68
N GLU A 64 -12.18 -4.11 -2.87
CA GLU A 64 -12.34 -4.93 -4.06
C GLU A 64 -11.58 -4.33 -5.24
N ALA A 65 -11.00 -5.17 -6.08
CA ALA A 65 -10.29 -4.75 -7.28
C ALA A 65 -10.39 -5.81 -8.37
N GLN A 66 -10.32 -5.38 -9.63
CA GLN A 66 -10.17 -6.26 -10.77
C GLN A 66 -8.79 -6.01 -11.40
N VAL A 67 -7.87 -6.94 -11.21
CA VAL A 67 -6.57 -6.89 -11.90
C VAL A 67 -6.81 -7.32 -13.35
N PRO A 68 -6.59 -6.43 -14.34
CA PRO A 68 -6.83 -6.75 -15.73
C PRO A 68 -5.74 -7.67 -16.28
N TYR A 69 -5.83 -7.99 -17.57
CA TYR A 69 -4.69 -8.52 -18.29
C TYR A 69 -3.50 -7.54 -18.20
N ILE A 70 -2.33 -8.06 -17.83
CA ILE A 70 -1.09 -7.28 -17.72
C ILE A 70 -0.41 -7.34 -19.08
N ALA A 71 -0.15 -6.17 -19.67
CA ALA A 71 0.47 -6.05 -20.98
C ALA A 71 1.88 -6.65 -20.99
N GLU A 72 2.42 -6.97 -22.17
CA GLU A 72 3.81 -7.43 -22.32
C GLU A 72 4.84 -6.41 -21.81
N SER A 73 4.49 -5.11 -21.81
CA SER A 73 5.30 -4.06 -21.18
C SER A 73 5.39 -4.20 -19.65
N GLY A 74 4.55 -5.05 -19.05
CA GLY A 74 4.34 -5.19 -17.62
C GLY A 74 3.36 -4.17 -17.06
N GLU A 75 2.89 -3.19 -17.84
CA GLU A 75 2.02 -2.13 -17.36
C GLU A 75 0.59 -2.63 -17.09
N LEU A 76 -0.02 -2.06 -16.07
CA LEU A 76 -1.43 -2.26 -15.76
C LEU A 76 -2.05 -0.99 -15.17
N SER A 77 -3.37 -0.92 -15.26
CA SER A 77 -4.20 0.07 -14.59
C SER A 77 -5.42 -0.65 -14.03
N MET A 78 -5.76 -0.41 -12.78
CA MET A 78 -6.94 -1.03 -12.17
C MET A 78 -7.66 -0.07 -11.25
N ASP A 79 -8.96 -0.28 -11.11
CA ASP A 79 -9.79 0.43 -10.16
C ASP A 79 -9.89 -0.38 -8.86
N ILE A 80 -9.68 0.31 -7.75
CA ILE A 80 -9.86 -0.21 -6.40
C ILE A 80 -11.07 0.48 -5.80
N GLN A 81 -12.01 -0.31 -5.30
CA GLN A 81 -13.12 0.15 -4.50
C GLN A 81 -12.85 -0.17 -3.04
N MET A 82 -12.75 0.85 -2.20
CA MET A 82 -12.70 0.68 -0.75
C MET A 82 -14.02 1.12 -0.12
N THR A 83 -14.48 0.33 0.85
CA THR A 83 -15.65 0.61 1.68
C THR A 83 -15.23 0.56 3.14
N LYS A 84 -15.53 1.60 3.92
CA LYS A 84 -15.33 1.57 5.37
C LYS A 84 -16.39 0.65 5.98
N GLU A 85 -15.96 -0.34 6.74
CA GLU A 85 -16.86 -1.22 7.50
C GLU A 85 -17.09 -0.69 8.92
N SER A 86 -16.04 -0.16 9.57
CA SER A 86 -16.12 0.33 10.95
C SER A 86 -15.00 1.31 11.30
N GLY A 87 -15.17 1.99 12.44
CA GLY A 87 -14.18 2.91 12.99
C GLY A 87 -14.43 4.39 12.66
N PHE A 88 -13.65 5.25 13.29
CA PHE A 88 -13.73 6.70 13.14
C PHE A 88 -12.67 7.22 12.15
N CYS A 89 -12.81 6.80 10.90
CA CYS A 89 -11.93 7.17 9.79
C CYS A 89 -12.73 7.70 8.59
N PRO A 90 -12.06 8.31 7.60
CA PRO A 90 -12.67 8.70 6.35
C PRO A 90 -13.48 7.57 5.70
N GLU A 91 -14.53 7.96 4.98
CA GLU A 91 -15.24 7.02 4.15
C GLU A 91 -14.31 6.40 3.11
N GLY A 92 -14.61 5.16 2.73
CA GLY A 92 -13.91 4.51 1.64
C GLY A 92 -14.10 5.27 0.32
N LYS A 93 -13.07 5.26 -0.53
CA LYS A 93 -13.10 5.89 -1.86
C LYS A 93 -12.85 4.85 -2.93
N SER A 94 -13.34 5.14 -4.14
CA SER A 94 -12.91 4.44 -5.35
C SER A 94 -11.80 5.25 -6.01
N PHE A 95 -10.75 4.57 -6.46
CA PHE A 95 -9.60 5.22 -7.09
C PHE A 95 -8.93 4.27 -8.08
N SER A 96 -8.37 4.85 -9.14
CA SER A 96 -7.57 4.13 -10.11
C SER A 96 -6.11 4.13 -9.67
N VAL A 97 -5.45 2.99 -9.81
CA VAL A 97 -4.01 2.87 -9.59
C VAL A 97 -3.33 2.39 -10.86
N HIS A 98 -2.17 2.98 -11.13
CA HIS A 98 -1.27 2.55 -12.19
C HIS A 98 -0.16 1.70 -11.60
N GLY A 99 0.40 0.80 -12.40
CA GLY A 99 1.46 -0.05 -11.91
C GLY A 99 2.20 -0.79 -13.00
N THR A 100 3.25 -1.48 -12.57
CA THR A 100 4.03 -2.35 -13.42
C THR A 100 4.26 -3.68 -12.72
N CYS A 101 4.23 -4.78 -13.48
CA CYS A 101 4.64 -6.08 -13.02
C CYS A 101 5.88 -6.54 -13.79
N ARG A 102 6.98 -6.73 -13.06
CA ARG A 102 8.24 -7.20 -13.64
C ARG A 102 8.92 -8.15 -12.67
N ASN A 103 9.48 -9.25 -13.18
CA ASN A 103 10.25 -10.21 -12.39
C ASN A 103 9.49 -10.73 -11.15
N GLY A 104 8.18 -10.96 -11.29
CA GLY A 104 7.32 -11.40 -10.19
C GLY A 104 7.13 -10.38 -9.08
N LYS A 105 7.37 -9.10 -9.35
CA LYS A 105 7.00 -8.00 -8.44
C LYS A 105 5.99 -7.10 -9.12
N LEU A 106 4.83 -6.97 -8.50
CA LEU A 106 3.81 -6.02 -8.86
C LEU A 106 4.04 -4.74 -8.04
N HIS A 107 4.37 -3.66 -8.74
CA HIS A 107 4.52 -2.31 -8.21
C HIS A 107 3.26 -1.52 -8.58
N LEU A 108 2.57 -0.97 -7.59
CA LEU A 108 1.44 -0.08 -7.80
C LEU A 108 1.77 1.30 -7.22
N GLU A 109 1.51 2.33 -8.01
CA GLU A 109 1.59 3.72 -7.60
C GLU A 109 0.35 4.05 -6.77
N VAL A 110 0.55 4.32 -5.49
CA VAL A 110 -0.52 4.61 -4.53
C VAL A 110 -0.22 5.92 -3.81
N GLU A 111 -1.20 6.81 -3.78
CA GLU A 111 -1.05 8.07 -3.06
C GLU A 111 -0.97 7.82 -1.55
N ASP A 112 -0.03 8.50 -0.90
CA ASP A 112 0.14 8.51 0.56
C ASP A 112 0.33 7.12 1.21
N ALA A 113 0.66 6.07 0.48
CA ALA A 113 0.74 4.72 1.05
C ALA A 113 2.02 3.96 0.70
N ASN A 114 2.69 3.39 1.71
CA ASN A 114 3.79 2.45 1.51
C ASN A 114 3.33 1.07 1.95
N ILE A 115 3.12 0.17 1.00
CA ILE A 115 2.51 -1.13 1.23
C ILE A 115 3.46 -2.21 0.70
N ASN A 116 3.63 -3.28 1.46
CA ASN A 116 4.34 -4.46 1.01
C ASN A 116 3.49 -5.70 1.23
N GLY A 117 3.71 -6.72 0.42
CA GLY A 117 3.07 -8.00 0.66
C GLY A 117 3.46 -9.11 -0.28
N THR A 118 2.80 -10.24 -0.10
CA THR A 118 3.10 -11.47 -0.82
C THR A 118 1.82 -12.18 -1.22
N VAL A 119 1.76 -12.66 -2.46
CA VAL A 119 0.73 -13.59 -2.92
C VAL A 119 1.11 -15.01 -2.50
N SER A 120 0.14 -15.78 -2.02
CA SER A 120 0.32 -17.17 -1.60
C SER A 120 0.77 -18.06 -2.75
N ALA A 121 1.44 -19.16 -2.42
CA ALA A 121 2.01 -20.06 -3.41
C ALA A 121 1.00 -20.61 -4.43
N ASP A 122 -0.29 -20.68 -4.09
CA ASP A 122 -1.38 -21.13 -4.97
C ASP A 122 -2.02 -20.00 -5.80
N GLY A 123 -1.58 -18.75 -5.63
CA GLY A 123 -2.09 -17.58 -6.36
C GLY A 123 -3.50 -17.15 -5.95
N ARG A 124 -4.03 -17.59 -4.79
CA ARG A 124 -5.43 -17.36 -4.38
C ARG A 124 -5.60 -16.43 -3.19
N SER A 125 -4.53 -16.10 -2.48
CA SER A 125 -4.53 -15.14 -1.38
C SER A 125 -3.35 -14.20 -1.47
N ALA A 126 -3.48 -13.02 -0.87
CA ALA A 126 -2.37 -12.11 -0.65
C ALA A 126 -2.46 -11.50 0.74
N ASP A 127 -1.32 -11.36 1.38
CA ASP A 127 -1.20 -10.70 2.67
C ASP A 127 -0.37 -9.44 2.48
N LEU A 128 -0.95 -8.29 2.82
CA LEU A 128 -0.31 -6.98 2.70
C LEU A 128 -0.27 -6.29 4.06
N SER A 129 0.75 -5.46 4.27
CA SER A 129 0.91 -4.59 5.44
C SER A 129 1.71 -3.35 5.05
N GLY A 130 1.74 -2.35 5.92
CA GLY A 130 2.47 -1.11 5.63
C GLY A 130 1.88 0.09 6.35
N THR A 131 1.93 1.23 5.68
CA THR A 131 1.45 2.51 6.22
C THR A 131 0.69 3.30 5.18
N VAL A 132 -0.26 4.11 5.63
CA VAL A 132 -1.05 5.00 4.77
C VAL A 132 -1.29 6.33 5.49
N GLY A 133 -1.14 7.43 4.76
CA GLY A 133 -1.53 8.76 5.18
C GLY A 133 -3.04 8.91 5.10
N VAL A 134 -3.65 9.33 6.20
CA VAL A 134 -5.09 9.56 6.30
C VAL A 134 -5.34 10.91 6.95
N ASP A 135 -6.28 11.66 6.38
CA ASP A 135 -6.82 12.84 7.06
C ASP A 135 -7.94 12.38 8.01
N VAL A 136 -7.77 12.62 9.30
CA VAL A 136 -8.81 12.37 10.29
C VAL A 136 -9.06 13.66 11.04
N LEU A 137 -10.28 14.20 10.93
CA LEU A 137 -10.68 15.46 11.54
C LEU A 137 -9.80 16.67 11.13
N GLY A 138 -9.29 16.70 9.90
CA GLY A 138 -8.42 17.77 9.41
C GLY A 138 -6.97 17.67 9.91
N GLN A 139 -6.60 16.53 10.53
CA GLN A 139 -5.22 16.20 10.87
C GLN A 139 -4.75 15.07 9.97
N TYR A 140 -3.70 15.33 9.19
CA TYR A 140 -3.02 14.29 8.42
C TYR A 140 -2.12 13.48 9.35
N VAL A 141 -2.38 12.18 9.42
CA VAL A 141 -1.62 11.22 10.23
C VAL A 141 -1.19 10.03 9.39
N ILE A 142 -0.05 9.45 9.73
CA ILE A 142 0.36 8.16 9.19
C ILE A 142 -0.28 7.06 10.04
N ALA A 143 -1.06 6.20 9.41
CA ALA A 143 -1.69 5.05 10.02
C ALA A 143 -1.00 3.75 9.58
N ASN A 144 -0.94 2.78 10.48
CA ASN A 144 -0.43 1.45 10.19
C ASN A 144 -1.53 0.59 9.57
N ILE A 145 -1.18 -0.17 8.54
CA ILE A 145 -1.98 -1.25 8.02
C ILE A 145 -1.50 -2.51 8.74
N GLU A 146 -2.19 -2.86 9.84
CA GLU A 146 -1.83 -4.02 10.69
C GLU A 146 -1.90 -5.33 9.90
N SER A 147 -2.97 -5.47 9.12
CA SER A 147 -3.11 -6.55 8.16
C SER A 147 -4.11 -6.20 7.09
N MET A 148 -3.85 -6.68 5.87
CA MET A 148 -4.80 -6.69 4.77
C MET A 148 -4.74 -8.06 4.10
N HIS A 149 -5.83 -8.81 4.22
CA HIS A 149 -5.94 -10.18 3.71
C HIS A 149 -6.85 -10.19 2.50
N LEU A 150 -6.27 -10.42 1.32
CA LEU A 150 -6.97 -10.50 0.05
C LEU A 150 -7.20 -11.94 -0.37
N ARG A 151 -8.32 -12.18 -1.04
CA ARG A 151 -8.70 -13.45 -1.68
C ARG A 151 -9.09 -13.19 -3.12
N LYS A 152 -8.64 -14.07 -3.99
CA LYS A 152 -9.05 -14.11 -5.39
C LYS A 152 -10.43 -14.76 -5.50
N LYS A 153 -11.36 -14.12 -6.20
CA LYS A 153 -12.73 -14.62 -6.42
C LYS A 153 -12.77 -15.67 -7.54
#